data_AF-A0AA97EZE0-F1
#
_entry.id   AF-A0AA97EZE0-F1
#
_cell.length_a   1.000
_cell.length_b   1.000
_cell.length_c   1.000
_cell.angle_alpha   90.00
_cell.angle_beta   90.00
_cell.angle_gamma   90.00
#
_symmetry.space_group_name_H-M   'P 1'
#
loop_
_entity.id
_entity.type
_entity.pdbx_description
1 polymer ?
#
loop_
_entity_poly.entity_id
_entity_poly.type
_entity_poly.pdbx_seq_one_letter_code
_entity_poly.pdbx_strand_id
1 'polypeptide(L)'
;MKIKSQLFTLLSALTLSLSFTQIAQANDDNLDVTPEQQTTAQEFAALYVLSDICPKMVSNPEKFSTGFTTLLTEYLPNEKNPVQALNKMVTAANFKAILQEAESDAQRAGKEKNLEICEELTTYKK
;
A
#
# COMPACT_ATOMS: atom_id res chain seq x y z
N MET A 1 60.42 15.96 -11.15
CA MET A 1 59.01 16.34 -10.89
C MET A 1 58.44 15.30 -9.91
N LYS A 2 58.42 15.56 -8.59
CA LYS A 2 57.23 15.94 -7.78
C LYS A 2 55.97 15.21 -8.32
N ILE A 3 55.30 14.31 -7.59
CA ILE A 3 54.53 14.56 -6.36
C ILE A 3 54.37 13.26 -5.53
N LYS A 4 54.52 13.38 -4.20
CA LYS A 4 54.13 12.41 -3.16
C LYS A 4 52.62 12.48 -2.95
N SER A 5 51.93 11.34 -2.77
CA SER A 5 50.63 11.29 -2.07
C SER A 5 50.37 9.84 -1.66
N GLN A 6 50.84 9.41 -0.48
CA GLN A 6 50.05 9.33 0.76
C GLN A 6 48.77 8.52 0.55
N LEU A 7 48.90 7.24 0.88
CA LEU A 7 47.85 6.24 1.03
C LEU A 7 46.97 6.66 2.23
N PHE A 8 45.77 7.16 1.96
CA PHE A 8 44.72 7.32 2.97
C PHE A 8 43.48 6.58 2.50
N THR A 9 43.39 5.32 2.91
CA THR A 9 42.20 4.49 2.79
C THR A 9 41.17 4.99 3.81
N LEU A 10 40.21 5.79 3.37
CA LEU A 10 39.04 6.15 4.18
C LEU A 10 37.86 5.28 3.75
N LEU A 11 37.79 4.08 4.32
CA LEU A 11 36.59 3.24 4.26
C LEU A 11 35.58 3.78 5.28
N SER A 12 34.72 4.69 4.83
CA SER A 12 33.59 5.18 5.64
C SER A 12 32.43 4.20 5.49
N ALA A 13 32.43 3.13 6.28
CA ALA A 13 31.26 2.28 6.43
C ALA A 13 30.22 3.02 7.29
N LEU A 14 29.31 3.73 6.63
CA LEU A 14 28.14 4.30 7.30
C LEU A 14 27.09 3.20 7.43
N THR A 15 27.18 2.37 8.47
CA THR A 15 26.09 1.48 8.86
C THR A 15 25.03 2.31 9.56
N LEU A 16 23.97 2.70 8.86
CA LEU A 16 22.74 3.16 9.50
C LEU A 16 22.06 1.95 10.15
N SER A 17 22.36 1.73 11.43
CA SER A 17 21.59 0.83 12.28
C SER A 17 20.27 1.52 12.62
N LEU A 18 19.20 1.24 11.87
CA LEU A 18 17.84 1.61 12.27
C LEU A 18 17.40 0.68 13.40
N SER A 19 17.76 1.04 14.63
CA SER A 19 17.18 0.42 15.83
C SER A 19 15.72 0.87 15.96
N PHE A 20 14.78 0.06 15.46
CA PHE A 20 13.37 0.20 15.82
C PHE A 20 13.19 -0.23 17.28
N THR A 21 13.41 0.69 18.21
CA THR A 21 13.06 0.49 19.62
C THR A 21 11.55 0.66 19.76
N GLN A 22 10.80 -0.41 19.51
CA GLN A 22 9.43 -0.52 19.98
C GLN A 22 9.48 -0.69 21.50
N ILE A 23 9.27 0.41 22.23
CA ILE A 23 9.05 0.35 23.68
C ILE A 23 7.62 -0.17 23.88
N ALA A 24 7.47 -1.49 23.81
CA ALA A 24 6.33 -2.16 24.40
C ALA A 24 6.58 -2.22 25.92
N GLN A 25 5.92 -1.36 26.68
CA GLN A 25 5.80 -1.56 28.12
C GLN A 25 4.91 -2.79 28.32
N ALA A 26 5.54 -3.95 28.44
CA ALA A 26 4.88 -5.17 28.85
C ALA A 26 4.53 -5.06 30.34
N ASN A 27 3.24 -4.97 30.63
CA ASN A 27 2.70 -5.49 31.88
C ASN A 27 1.68 -6.57 31.55
N ASP A 28 1.71 -7.57 32.41
CA ASP A 28 1.25 -8.95 32.30
C ASP A 28 -0.26 -9.17 32.04
N ASP A 29 -0.56 -10.39 31.58
CA ASP A 29 -1.84 -11.10 31.45
C ASP A 29 -2.75 -10.86 30.23
N ASN A 30 -2.76 -11.85 29.32
CA ASN A 30 -3.67 -12.04 28.17
C ASN A 30 -3.53 -11.03 27.01
N LEU A 31 -2.35 -10.96 26.39
CA LEU A 31 -2.26 -10.47 25.02
C LEU A 31 -2.76 -11.58 24.07
N ASP A 32 -4.06 -11.55 23.79
CA ASP A 32 -4.63 -12.16 22.59
C ASP A 32 -3.83 -11.66 21.38
N VAL A 33 -2.93 -12.51 20.90
CA VAL A 33 -2.12 -12.31 19.70
C VAL A 33 -2.97 -12.58 18.46
N THR A 34 -4.14 -11.96 18.38
CA THR A 34 -4.82 -11.77 17.11
C THR A 34 -4.35 -10.42 16.61
N PRO A 35 -3.38 -10.32 15.68
CA PRO A 35 -3.17 -9.07 14.98
C PRO A 35 -4.48 -8.78 14.26
N GLU A 36 -5.31 -7.90 14.83
CA GLU A 36 -6.35 -7.25 14.03
C GLU A 36 -5.60 -6.65 12.85
N GLN A 37 -5.88 -7.13 11.64
CA GLN A 37 -5.34 -6.55 10.41
C GLN A 37 -5.86 -5.11 10.34
N GLN A 38 -5.12 -4.20 10.95
CA GLN A 38 -5.40 -2.77 10.88
C GLN A 38 -5.05 -2.35 9.47
N THR A 39 -6.07 -2.19 8.63
CA THR A 39 -5.88 -1.63 7.30
C THR A 39 -5.42 -0.17 7.46
N THR A 40 -4.33 0.15 6.80
CA THR A 40 -3.73 1.49 6.79
C THR A 40 -4.43 2.41 5.78
N ALA A 41 -4.31 3.72 5.99
CA ALA A 41 -4.85 4.70 5.05
C ALA A 41 -4.21 4.60 3.65
N GLN A 42 -2.95 4.16 3.60
CA GLN A 42 -2.19 3.88 2.37
C GLN A 42 -2.81 2.75 1.56
N GLU A 43 -3.22 1.66 2.22
CA GLU A 43 -3.88 0.53 1.56
C GLU A 43 -5.23 0.95 0.97
N PHE A 44 -6.02 1.74 1.70
CA PHE A 44 -7.26 2.29 1.16
C PHE A 44 -7.02 3.25 -0.02
N ALA A 45 -6.00 4.10 0.05
CA ALA A 45 -5.64 4.96 -1.08
C ALA A 45 -5.24 4.13 -2.31
N ALA A 46 -4.45 3.06 -2.14
CA ALA A 46 -4.08 2.17 -3.22
C ALA A 46 -5.30 1.45 -3.82
N LEU A 47 -6.20 0.91 -2.98
CA LEU A 47 -7.44 0.28 -3.42
C LEU A 47 -8.32 1.28 -4.20
N TYR A 48 -8.40 2.53 -3.76
CA TYR A 48 -9.14 3.56 -4.48
C TYR A 48 -8.54 3.86 -5.85
N VAL A 49 -7.21 4.00 -5.95
CA VAL A 49 -6.52 4.22 -7.22
C VAL A 49 -6.74 3.05 -8.18
N LEU A 50 -6.71 1.80 -7.70
CA LEU A 50 -7.06 0.63 -8.50
C LEU A 50 -8.50 0.73 -9.03
N SER A 51 -9.46 1.16 -8.19
CA SER A 51 -10.85 1.33 -8.60
C SER A 51 -11.05 2.37 -9.72
N ASP A 52 -10.19 3.38 -9.79
CA ASP A 52 -10.26 4.44 -10.80
C ASP A 52 -9.62 4.02 -12.14
N ILE A 53 -8.46 3.38 -12.09
CA ILE A 53 -7.68 3.09 -13.30
C ILE A 53 -8.06 1.75 -13.94
N CYS A 54 -8.34 0.71 -13.14
CA CYS A 54 -8.48 -0.66 -13.64
C CYS A 54 -9.69 -0.90 -14.57
N PRO A 55 -10.87 -0.30 -14.37
CA PRO A 55 -12.02 -0.54 -15.26
C PRO A 55 -11.75 -0.19 -16.73
N LYS A 56 -10.78 0.68 -17.00
CA LYS A 56 -10.36 1.08 -18.36
C LYS A 56 -9.21 0.24 -18.91
N MET A 57 -8.60 -0.59 -18.07
CA MET A 57 -7.40 -1.37 -18.41
C MET A 57 -7.72 -2.84 -18.64
N VAL A 58 -8.65 -3.41 -17.87
CA VAL A 58 -8.97 -4.84 -17.93
C VAL A 58 -9.80 -5.22 -19.14
N SER A 59 -9.66 -6.48 -19.55
CA SER A 59 -10.48 -7.11 -20.59
C SER A 59 -11.95 -7.32 -20.17
N ASN A 60 -12.23 -7.42 -18.87
CA ASN A 60 -13.57 -7.65 -18.34
C ASN A 60 -13.88 -6.76 -17.11
N PRO A 61 -14.43 -5.56 -17.31
CA PRO A 61 -14.72 -4.62 -16.22
C PRO A 61 -15.74 -5.12 -15.20
N GLU A 62 -16.70 -5.96 -15.61
CA GLU A 62 -17.70 -6.53 -14.69
C GLU A 62 -17.07 -7.52 -13.71
N LYS A 63 -16.16 -8.37 -14.22
CA LYS A 63 -15.39 -9.29 -13.37
C LYS A 63 -14.46 -8.54 -12.43
N PHE A 64 -13.78 -7.50 -12.91
CA PHE A 64 -13.01 -6.60 -12.05
C PHE A 64 -13.88 -6.01 -10.95
N SER A 65 -15.04 -5.44 -11.27
CA SER A 65 -15.95 -4.85 -10.27
C SER A 65 -16.37 -5.89 -9.22
N THR A 66 -16.59 -7.13 -9.64
CA THR A 66 -16.93 -8.24 -8.73
C THR A 66 -15.76 -8.56 -7.80
N GLY A 67 -14.58 -8.85 -8.34
CA GLY A 67 -13.41 -9.20 -7.54
C GLY A 67 -12.93 -8.06 -6.65
N PHE A 68 -12.97 -6.82 -7.14
CA PHE A 68 -12.67 -5.63 -6.33
C PHE A 68 -13.65 -5.46 -5.15
N THR A 69 -14.94 -5.71 -5.36
CA THR A 69 -15.93 -5.67 -4.27
C THR A 69 -15.71 -6.80 -3.27
N THR A 70 -15.35 -8.01 -3.73
CA THR A 70 -14.97 -9.12 -2.84
C THR A 70 -13.75 -8.75 -2.01
N LEU A 71 -12.70 -8.22 -2.64
CA LEU A 71 -11.49 -7.77 -1.96
C LEU A 71 -11.83 -6.72 -0.90
N LEU A 72 -12.57 -5.67 -1.27
CA LEU A 72 -12.93 -4.63 -0.32
C LEU A 72 -13.80 -5.12 0.83
N THR A 73 -14.58 -6.18 0.64
CA THR A 73 -15.34 -6.80 1.74
C THR A 73 -14.40 -7.44 2.78
N GLU A 74 -13.22 -7.91 2.38
CA GLU A 74 -12.22 -8.42 3.31
C GLU A 74 -11.57 -7.30 4.14
N TYR A 75 -11.36 -6.14 3.53
CA TYR A 75 -10.83 -4.95 4.20
C TYR A 75 -11.88 -4.20 5.04
N LEU A 76 -13.16 -4.29 4.66
CA LEU A 76 -14.28 -3.59 5.30
C LEU A 76 -15.44 -4.56 5.59
N PRO A 77 -15.24 -5.60 6.42
CA PRO A 77 -16.21 -6.70 6.59
C PRO A 77 -17.53 -6.27 7.23
N ASN A 78 -17.54 -5.12 7.91
CA ASN A 78 -18.72 -4.58 8.58
C ASN A 78 -19.47 -3.54 7.73
N GLU A 79 -18.94 -3.18 6.56
CA GLU A 79 -19.57 -2.21 5.67
C GLU A 79 -20.54 -2.88 4.71
N LYS A 80 -21.80 -2.43 4.72
CA LYS A 80 -22.83 -2.95 3.79
C LYS A 80 -22.50 -2.64 2.32
N ASN A 81 -21.81 -1.52 2.08
CA ASN A 81 -21.37 -1.10 0.76
C ASN A 81 -19.90 -0.65 0.85
N PRO A 82 -18.95 -1.61 0.77
CA PRO A 82 -17.55 -1.31 1.06
C PRO A 82 -16.91 -0.41 -0.01
N VAL A 83 -17.39 -0.46 -1.26
CA VAL A 83 -16.97 0.47 -2.33
C VAL A 83 -17.40 1.91 -2.00
N GLN A 84 -18.64 2.11 -1.56
CA GLN A 84 -19.10 3.43 -1.14
C GLN A 84 -18.37 3.93 0.10
N ALA A 85 -18.11 3.05 1.06
CA ALA A 85 -17.36 3.38 2.28
C ALA A 85 -15.93 3.85 1.95
N LEU A 86 -15.23 3.13 1.06
CA LEU A 86 -13.93 3.53 0.53
C LEU A 86 -13.99 4.91 -0.13
N ASN A 87 -14.93 5.10 -1.07
CA ASN A 87 -15.09 6.35 -1.80
C ASN A 87 -15.35 7.54 -0.87
N LYS A 88 -16.08 7.33 0.23
CA LYS A 88 -16.29 8.36 1.26
C LYS A 88 -15.00 8.64 2.04
N MET A 89 -14.28 7.60 2.45
CA MET A 89 -13.09 7.72 3.28
C MET A 89 -12.00 8.57 2.62
N VAL A 90 -11.74 8.35 1.32
CA VAL A 90 -10.67 9.06 0.60
C VAL A 90 -10.95 10.55 0.37
N THR A 91 -12.19 11.02 0.60
CA THR A 91 -12.54 12.45 0.50
C THR A 91 -12.12 13.26 1.73
N ALA A 92 -11.75 12.60 2.82
CA ALA A 92 -11.34 13.27 4.04
C ALA A 92 -10.03 14.07 3.82
N ALA A 93 -9.92 15.23 4.45
CA ALA A 93 -8.78 16.14 4.22
C ALA A 93 -7.41 15.50 4.52
N ASN A 94 -7.35 14.60 5.50
CA ASN A 94 -6.14 13.85 5.87
C ASN A 94 -5.75 12.79 4.85
N PHE A 95 -6.65 12.37 3.96
CA PHE A 95 -6.36 11.41 2.89
C PHE A 95 -5.68 12.06 1.68
N LYS A 96 -5.77 13.38 1.52
CA LYS A 96 -5.31 14.07 0.31
C LYS A 96 -3.86 13.74 -0.06
N ALA A 97 -2.93 13.86 0.91
CA ALA A 97 -1.52 13.60 0.64
C ALA A 97 -1.24 12.12 0.34
N ILE A 98 -1.96 11.23 1.03
CA ILE A 98 -1.84 9.77 0.88
C ILE A 98 -2.36 9.33 -0.50
N LEU A 99 -3.49 9.90 -0.93
CA LEU A 99 -4.07 9.64 -2.24
C LEU A 99 -3.13 10.12 -3.35
N GLN A 100 -2.55 11.31 -3.22
CA GLN A 100 -1.58 11.84 -4.19
C GLN A 100 -0.34 10.94 -4.31
N GLU A 101 0.14 10.36 -3.20
CA GLU A 101 1.24 9.41 -3.20
C GLU A 101 0.86 8.12 -3.95
N ALA A 102 -0.30 7.54 -3.62
CA ALA A 102 -0.81 6.33 -4.30
C ALA A 102 -1.02 6.54 -5.81
N GLU A 103 -1.55 7.70 -6.21
CA GLU A 103 -1.68 8.09 -7.62
C GLU A 103 -0.32 8.20 -8.30
N SER A 104 0.66 8.83 -7.65
CA SER A 104 2.02 8.94 -8.16
C SER A 104 2.69 7.58 -8.30
N ASP A 105 2.43 6.65 -7.38
CA ASP A 105 2.99 5.31 -7.42
C ASP A 105 2.40 4.47 -8.54
N ALA A 106 1.09 4.53 -8.75
CA ALA A 106 0.45 3.90 -9.90
C ALA A 106 0.99 4.48 -11.23
N GLN A 107 1.19 5.80 -11.31
CA GLN A 107 1.80 6.42 -12.50
C GLN A 107 3.23 5.91 -12.73
N ARG A 108 4.03 5.81 -11.67
CA ARG A 108 5.42 5.34 -11.72
C ARG A 108 5.54 3.85 -12.06
N ALA A 109 4.60 3.02 -11.60
CA ALA A 109 4.51 1.61 -11.93
C ALA A 109 4.28 1.41 -13.44
N GLY A 110 3.48 2.29 -14.04
CA GLY A 110 3.22 2.29 -15.48
C GLY A 110 2.16 1.26 -15.89
N LYS A 111 1.76 1.33 -17.16
CA LYS A 111 0.58 0.61 -17.68
C LYS A 111 0.67 -0.91 -17.53
N GLU A 112 1.83 -1.49 -17.81
CA GLU A 112 2.01 -2.95 -17.80
C GLU A 112 1.82 -3.53 -16.39
N LYS A 113 2.50 -2.94 -15.39
CA LYS A 113 2.40 -3.38 -13.98
C LYS A 113 1.00 -3.14 -13.41
N ASN A 114 0.41 -1.99 -13.70
CA ASN A 114 -0.96 -1.72 -13.30
C ASN A 114 -1.94 -2.73 -13.93
N LEU A 115 -1.76 -3.05 -15.22
CA LEU A 115 -2.62 -4.01 -15.92
C LEU A 115 -2.54 -5.40 -15.28
N GLU A 116 -1.36 -5.88 -14.91
CA GLU A 116 -1.17 -7.16 -14.23
C GLU A 116 -2.02 -7.24 -12.95
N ILE A 117 -1.88 -6.24 -12.05
CA ILE A 117 -2.66 -6.17 -10.80
C ILE A 117 -4.16 -6.04 -11.10
N CYS A 118 -4.54 -5.22 -12.09
CA CYS A 118 -5.94 -5.06 -12.46
C CYS A 118 -6.56 -6.38 -12.99
N GLU A 119 -5.81 -7.15 -13.79
CA GLU A 119 -6.26 -8.44 -14.33
C GLU A 119 -6.37 -9.51 -13.25
N GLU A 120 -5.49 -9.52 -12.24
CA GLU A 120 -5.63 -10.41 -11.07
C GLU A 120 -7.00 -10.26 -10.41
N LEU A 121 -7.47 -9.02 -10.27
CA LEU A 121 -8.78 -8.71 -9.69
C LEU A 121 -9.98 -9.15 -10.54
N THR A 122 -9.79 -9.53 -11.81
CA THR A 122 -10.88 -10.12 -12.62
C THR A 122 -11.16 -11.57 -12.26
N THR A 123 -10.21 -12.23 -11.61
CA THR A 123 -10.34 -13.64 -11.19
C THR A 123 -10.42 -13.80 -9.67
N TYR A 124 -10.20 -12.71 -8.94
CA TYR A 124 -10.24 -12.69 -7.49
C TYR A 124 -11.60 -13.12 -6.93
N LYS A 125 -11.56 -14.13 -6.07
CA LYS A 125 -12.70 -14.76 -5.40
C LYS A 125 -12.22 -15.25 -4.04
N LYS A 126 -13.10 -15.18 -3.05
CA LYS A 126 -12.90 -15.74 -1.71
C LYS A 126 -13.28 -17.21 -1.65
#